data_AF-A0A4Q5J8T8-F1
#
_entry.id   AF-A0A4Q5J8T8-F1
#
_cell.length_a   1.000
_cell.length_b   1.000
_cell.length_c   1.000
_cell.angle_alpha   90.00
_cell.angle_beta   90.00
_cell.angle_gamma   90.00
#
_symmetry.space_group_name_H-M   'P 1'
#
loop_
_entity.id
_entity.type
_entity.pdbx_description
1 polymer ?
#
loop_
_entity_poly.entity_id
_entity_poly.type
_entity_poly.pdbx_seq_one_letter_code
_entity_poly.pdbx_strand_id
1 'polypeptide(L)'
;MRVPDESDVRSHLRSPEVAARVGLWLGICFAVAFLTGLYSHALQDPPSWFVPLRRPVWSYRVSQGLHYLAGTACVPLLLVKLYAVYPKLFARPPWLDRAALLRHGLERASIALLVASSLFQVATGLANSTQWYPWAFSFRSTHYAVAWVAIGSLLVHVAVKLPTIRAALRADPAASGPGPRAEGGLSRRALIRTTYLATGLVVVSVAGSAVPWLRRVSVFENHFVPSGGIPINKTARRAGVTVLSTDPGWRLEVVHGQRTASLSREDLRALPRQVARLPIACVEGWSASGEWDGVRVRDLLALVGAPRGSVVTVTSLQPDGPFRTSTLLPAESDDPLTLVALGLDGDDLSIDHGFPCRLIAPGRPGVLQTKWLARIEVES
;
A
#
# COMPACT_ATOMS: atom_id res chain seq x y z
N MET A 1 1.86 10.57 -44.05
CA MET A 1 2.81 9.99 -43.08
C MET A 1 2.52 8.50 -42.98
N ARG A 2 3.47 7.61 -43.29
CA ARG A 2 3.26 6.14 -43.25
C ARG A 2 3.35 5.66 -41.80
N VAL A 3 2.44 4.77 -41.39
CA VAL A 3 2.52 4.11 -40.07
C VAL A 3 3.77 3.21 -40.04
N PRO A 4 4.65 3.32 -39.02
CA PRO A 4 5.85 2.49 -38.90
C PRO A 4 5.53 0.99 -38.90
N ASP A 5 6.39 0.19 -39.50
CA ASP A 5 6.38 -1.27 -39.41
C ASP A 5 7.26 -1.76 -38.25
N GLU A 6 7.10 -3.01 -37.83
CA GLU A 6 7.94 -3.64 -36.81
C GLU A 6 9.43 -3.55 -37.17
N SER A 7 9.78 -3.73 -38.46
CA SER A 7 11.14 -3.64 -38.98
C SER A 7 11.81 -2.30 -38.71
N ASP A 8 11.04 -1.22 -38.70
CA ASP A 8 11.53 0.16 -38.62
C ASP A 8 12.01 0.50 -37.19
N VAL A 9 11.61 -0.31 -36.21
CA VAL A 9 11.90 -0.12 -34.79
C VAL A 9 12.57 -1.35 -34.15
N ARG A 10 13.15 -2.26 -34.95
CA ARG A 10 13.88 -3.40 -34.42
C ARG A 10 15.18 -2.97 -33.75
N SER A 11 15.46 -3.61 -32.61
CA SER A 11 16.74 -3.48 -31.90
C SER A 11 17.08 -4.84 -31.31
N HIS A 12 18.37 -5.20 -31.31
CA HIS A 12 18.84 -6.42 -30.65
C HIS A 12 18.49 -6.43 -29.15
N LEU A 13 18.33 -5.27 -28.53
CA LEU A 13 17.90 -5.12 -27.14
C LEU A 13 16.43 -5.49 -26.91
N ARG A 14 15.58 -5.40 -27.94
CA ARG A 14 14.14 -5.66 -27.88
C ARG A 14 13.85 -7.12 -28.22
N SER A 15 14.16 -8.00 -27.26
CA SER A 15 14.18 -9.45 -27.47
C SER A 15 13.26 -10.20 -26.49
N PRO A 16 12.74 -11.39 -26.87
CA PRO A 16 11.99 -12.26 -25.97
C PRO A 16 12.75 -12.59 -24.67
N GLU A 17 14.07 -12.75 -24.74
CA GLU A 17 14.96 -13.06 -23.62
C GLU A 17 14.99 -11.95 -22.58
N VAL A 18 15.07 -10.68 -23.02
CA VAL A 18 14.98 -9.50 -22.14
C VAL A 18 13.57 -9.39 -21.57
N ALA A 19 12.55 -9.50 -22.42
CA ALA A 19 11.15 -9.37 -22.01
C ALA A 19 10.72 -10.46 -21.00
N ALA A 20 11.24 -11.69 -21.12
CA ALA A 20 10.94 -12.80 -20.21
C ALA A 20 11.64 -12.62 -18.86
N ARG A 21 12.92 -12.24 -18.84
CA ARG A 21 13.69 -12.06 -17.59
C ARG A 21 13.24 -10.85 -16.77
N VAL A 22 12.94 -9.73 -17.43
CA VAL A 22 12.34 -8.56 -16.75
C VAL A 22 10.90 -8.87 -16.35
N GLY A 23 10.15 -9.56 -17.22
CA GLY A 23 8.77 -9.97 -16.97
C GLY A 23 8.60 -10.91 -15.78
N LEU A 24 9.58 -11.78 -15.52
CA LEU A 24 9.58 -12.67 -14.35
C LEU A 24 9.55 -11.87 -13.04
N TRP A 25 10.50 -10.95 -12.87
CA TRP A 25 10.56 -10.10 -11.68
C TRP A 25 9.36 -9.16 -11.58
N LEU A 26 8.90 -8.60 -12.71
CA LEU A 26 7.68 -7.80 -12.75
C LEU A 26 6.48 -8.61 -12.24
N GLY A 27 6.33 -9.86 -12.69
CA GLY A 27 5.27 -10.76 -12.23
C GLY A 27 5.34 -11.08 -10.73
N ILE A 28 6.56 -11.29 -10.20
CA ILE A 28 6.78 -11.47 -8.76
C ILE A 28 6.36 -10.21 -7.99
N CYS A 29 6.76 -9.02 -8.44
CA CYS A 29 6.38 -7.77 -7.80
C CYS A 29 4.85 -7.56 -7.81
N PHE A 30 4.18 -7.80 -8.94
CA PHE A 30 2.71 -7.76 -9.01
C PHE A 30 2.05 -8.76 -8.06
N ALA A 31 2.57 -9.99 -7.96
CA ALA A 31 2.04 -10.99 -7.04
C ALA A 31 2.20 -10.58 -5.57
N VAL A 32 3.38 -10.07 -5.19
CA VAL A 32 3.64 -9.56 -3.83
C VAL A 32 2.73 -8.38 -3.51
N ALA A 33 2.65 -7.38 -4.40
CA ALA A 33 1.79 -6.22 -4.23
C ALA A 33 0.30 -6.64 -4.14
N PHE A 34 -0.14 -7.57 -4.98
CA PHE A 34 -1.51 -8.06 -4.95
C PHE A 34 -1.84 -8.76 -3.62
N LEU A 35 -1.05 -9.72 -3.18
CA LEU A 35 -1.30 -10.49 -1.95
C LEU A 35 -1.25 -9.60 -0.69
N THR A 36 -0.25 -8.72 -0.60
CA THR A 36 -0.15 -7.76 0.51
C THR A 36 -1.26 -6.70 0.47
N GLY A 37 -1.72 -6.32 -0.72
CA GLY A 37 -2.86 -5.44 -0.93
C GLY A 37 -4.19 -6.08 -0.50
N LEU A 38 -4.40 -7.37 -0.82
CA LEU A 38 -5.54 -8.16 -0.34
C LEU A 38 -5.55 -8.24 1.19
N TYR A 39 -4.40 -8.50 1.81
CA TYR A 39 -4.28 -8.50 3.27
C TYR A 39 -4.59 -7.12 3.86
N SER A 40 -4.05 -6.05 3.27
CA SER A 40 -4.35 -4.68 3.68
C SER A 40 -5.85 -4.35 3.57
N HIS A 41 -6.51 -4.77 2.49
CA HIS A 41 -7.96 -4.62 2.31
C HIS A 41 -8.76 -5.41 3.34
N ALA A 42 -8.42 -6.68 3.56
CA ALA A 42 -9.08 -7.52 4.57
C ALA A 42 -8.91 -6.99 6.01
N LEU A 43 -7.86 -6.22 6.30
CA LEU A 43 -7.73 -5.55 7.59
C LEU A 43 -8.63 -4.32 7.72
N GLN A 44 -8.93 -3.64 6.61
CA GLN A 44 -9.76 -2.43 6.55
C GLN A 44 -11.25 -2.78 6.47
N ASP A 45 -11.59 -3.83 5.73
CA ASP A 45 -12.94 -4.32 5.46
C ASP A 45 -12.97 -5.84 5.71
N PRO A 46 -12.91 -6.31 6.98
CA PRO A 46 -12.71 -7.72 7.31
C PRO A 46 -13.90 -8.62 6.94
N PRO A 47 -13.69 -9.66 6.11
CA PRO A 47 -14.67 -10.73 5.95
C PRO A 47 -14.94 -11.45 7.28
N SER A 48 -16.12 -12.05 7.44
CA SER A 48 -16.52 -12.74 8.68
C SER A 48 -15.59 -13.90 9.09
N TRP A 49 -14.90 -14.52 8.14
CA TRP A 49 -13.96 -15.62 8.36
C TRP A 49 -12.52 -15.15 8.60
N PHE A 50 -12.22 -13.87 8.39
CA PHE A 50 -10.85 -13.37 8.41
C PHE A 50 -10.37 -13.12 9.83
N VAL A 51 -9.29 -13.83 10.21
CA VAL A 51 -8.61 -13.64 11.48
C VAL A 51 -7.28 -12.92 11.22
N PRO A 52 -7.13 -11.67 11.69
CA PRO A 52 -5.95 -10.87 11.39
C PRO A 52 -4.74 -11.25 12.26
N LEU A 53 -3.56 -11.26 11.65
CA LEU A 53 -2.29 -11.42 12.36
C LEU A 53 -1.93 -10.15 13.17
N ARG A 54 -2.28 -10.13 14.46
CA ARG A 54 -1.95 -9.02 15.40
C ARG A 54 -0.60 -9.14 16.06
N ARG A 55 0.03 -10.30 15.95
CA ARG A 55 1.37 -10.60 16.45
C ARG A 55 2.23 -11.19 15.34
N PRO A 56 3.53 -10.81 15.26
CA PRO A 56 4.17 -9.74 16.02
C PRO A 56 3.54 -8.37 15.69
N VAL A 57 3.65 -7.38 16.60
CA VAL A 57 2.93 -6.08 16.49
C VAL A 57 3.29 -5.27 15.22
N TRP A 58 4.40 -5.62 14.58
CA TRP A 58 4.89 -5.04 13.34
C TRP A 58 4.43 -5.77 12.06
N SER A 59 3.59 -6.79 12.17
CA SER A 59 3.11 -7.60 11.02
C SER A 59 2.61 -6.74 9.85
N TYR A 60 1.72 -5.79 10.14
CA TYR A 60 1.18 -4.90 9.12
C TYR A 60 2.24 -3.99 8.49
N ARG A 61 3.22 -3.50 9.28
CA ARG A 61 4.35 -2.72 8.74
C ARG A 61 5.10 -3.51 7.67
N VAL A 62 5.37 -4.80 7.91
CA VAL A 62 6.09 -5.63 6.95
C VAL A 62 5.26 -5.85 5.69
N SER A 63 3.98 -6.23 5.84
CA SER A 63 3.10 -6.41 4.68
C SER A 63 2.97 -5.13 3.85
N GLN A 64 2.73 -3.99 4.49
CA GLN A 64 2.56 -2.71 3.80
C GLN A 64 3.87 -2.21 3.18
N GLY A 65 5.00 -2.44 3.85
CA GLY A 65 6.32 -2.16 3.28
C GLY A 65 6.61 -2.99 2.03
N LEU A 66 6.31 -4.29 2.06
CA LEU A 66 6.43 -5.17 0.89
C LEU A 66 5.53 -4.71 -0.26
N HIS A 67 4.28 -4.31 0.04
CA HIS A 67 3.36 -3.77 -0.95
C HIS A 67 3.96 -2.55 -1.66
N TYR A 68 4.40 -1.56 -0.87
CA TYR A 68 4.97 -0.32 -1.37
C TYR A 68 6.23 -0.58 -2.20
N LEU A 69 7.19 -1.34 -1.67
CA LEU A 69 8.47 -1.59 -2.35
C LEU A 69 8.30 -2.42 -3.63
N ALA A 70 7.39 -3.40 -3.63
CA ALA A 70 7.07 -4.15 -4.84
C ALA A 70 6.42 -3.25 -5.91
N GLY A 71 5.50 -2.38 -5.50
CA GLY A 71 4.88 -1.37 -6.38
C GLY A 71 5.92 -0.40 -6.97
N THR A 72 6.86 0.10 -6.17
CA THR A 72 7.94 0.96 -6.65
C THR A 72 8.88 0.22 -7.60
N ALA A 73 9.22 -1.04 -7.30
CA ALA A 73 10.06 -1.88 -8.18
C ALA A 73 9.42 -2.11 -9.56
N CYS A 74 8.08 -2.16 -9.63
CA CYS A 74 7.36 -2.28 -10.89
C CYS A 74 7.63 -1.12 -11.85
N VAL A 75 7.98 0.09 -11.39
CA VAL A 75 8.17 1.27 -12.26
C VAL A 75 9.27 1.01 -13.32
N PRO A 76 10.56 0.82 -12.96
CA PRO A 76 11.61 0.54 -13.94
C PRO A 76 11.39 -0.78 -14.68
N LEU A 77 10.89 -1.81 -14.01
CA LEU A 77 10.65 -3.12 -14.62
C LEU A 77 9.58 -3.05 -15.72
N LEU A 78 8.49 -2.32 -15.49
CA LEU A 78 7.40 -2.14 -16.45
C LEU A 78 7.87 -1.30 -17.64
N LEU A 79 8.63 -0.22 -17.41
CA LEU A 79 9.19 0.60 -18.49
C LEU A 79 10.07 -0.23 -19.44
N VAL A 80 10.99 -1.04 -18.88
CA VAL A 80 11.87 -1.90 -19.69
C VAL A 80 11.07 -3.03 -20.37
N LYS A 81 10.05 -3.58 -19.69
CA LYS A 81 9.15 -4.57 -20.29
C LYS A 81 8.43 -4.01 -21.50
N LEU A 82 7.84 -2.82 -21.39
CA LEU A 82 7.15 -2.13 -22.49
C LEU A 82 8.11 -1.77 -23.62
N TYR A 83 9.31 -1.28 -23.30
CA TYR A 83 10.37 -1.03 -24.28
C TYR A 83 10.73 -2.30 -25.08
N ALA A 84 10.90 -3.44 -24.40
CA ALA A 84 11.29 -4.69 -25.03
C ALA A 84 10.22 -5.26 -25.97
N VAL A 85 8.94 -4.99 -25.71
CA VAL A 85 7.82 -5.47 -26.54
C VAL A 85 7.24 -4.40 -27.48
N TYR A 86 7.73 -3.16 -27.41
CA TYR A 86 7.24 -2.01 -28.20
C TYR A 86 7.07 -2.29 -29.71
N PRO A 87 8.04 -2.94 -30.41
CA PRO A 87 7.88 -3.21 -31.85
C PRO A 87 6.64 -4.03 -32.17
N LYS A 88 6.23 -4.91 -31.25
CA LYS A 88 5.05 -5.75 -31.45
C LYS A 88 3.77 -4.92 -31.54
N LEU A 89 3.72 -3.67 -31.09
CA LEU A 89 2.56 -2.80 -31.28
C LEU A 89 2.27 -2.53 -32.76
N PHE A 90 3.28 -2.61 -33.62
CA PHE A 90 3.17 -2.33 -35.05
C PHE A 90 3.03 -3.59 -35.92
N ALA A 91 2.91 -4.78 -35.32
CA ALA A 91 2.79 -6.01 -36.10
C ALA A 91 1.45 -6.03 -36.85
N ARG A 92 1.52 -6.21 -38.17
CA ARG A 92 0.37 -6.14 -39.06
C ARG A 92 -0.66 -7.24 -38.76
N PRO A 93 -1.96 -6.93 -38.78
CA PRO A 93 -2.99 -7.93 -38.59
C PRO A 93 -3.13 -8.82 -39.84
N PRO A 94 -3.53 -10.10 -39.68
CA PRO A 94 -3.66 -11.04 -40.78
C PRO A 94 -5.03 -10.87 -41.49
N TRP A 95 -5.18 -9.81 -42.28
CA TRP A 95 -6.45 -9.44 -42.95
C TRP A 95 -7.08 -10.52 -43.84
N LEU A 96 -6.26 -11.43 -44.35
CA LEU A 96 -6.68 -12.45 -45.33
C LEU A 96 -7.34 -13.68 -44.68
N ASP A 97 -7.18 -13.88 -43.36
CA ASP A 97 -7.79 -14.99 -42.62
C ASP A 97 -8.64 -14.44 -41.46
N ARG A 98 -9.96 -14.57 -41.58
CA ARG A 98 -10.91 -14.08 -40.57
C ARG A 98 -10.69 -14.72 -39.19
N ALA A 99 -10.37 -16.02 -39.14
CA ALA A 99 -10.15 -16.70 -37.87
C ALA A 99 -8.82 -16.27 -37.22
N ALA A 100 -7.77 -16.09 -38.02
CA ALA A 100 -6.52 -15.51 -37.53
C ALA A 100 -6.68 -14.05 -37.10
N LEU A 101 -7.49 -13.27 -37.81
CA LEU A 101 -7.79 -11.89 -37.46
C LEU A 101 -8.53 -11.78 -36.12
N LEU A 102 -9.51 -12.65 -35.87
CA LEU A 102 -10.21 -12.71 -34.58
C LEU A 102 -9.26 -13.07 -33.43
N ARG A 103 -8.42 -14.12 -33.60
CA ARG A 103 -7.41 -14.50 -32.59
C ARG A 103 -6.42 -13.37 -32.34
N HIS A 104 -5.97 -12.70 -33.39
CA HIS A 104 -5.10 -11.53 -33.28
C HIS A 104 -5.78 -10.42 -32.48
N GLY A 105 -7.02 -10.07 -32.81
CA GLY A 105 -7.80 -9.06 -32.10
C GLY A 105 -7.96 -9.36 -30.61
N LEU A 106 -8.32 -10.60 -30.27
CA LEU A 106 -8.43 -11.05 -28.87
C LEU A 106 -7.10 -10.98 -28.12
N GLU A 107 -6.00 -11.40 -28.75
CA GLU A 107 -4.66 -11.28 -28.16
C GLU A 107 -4.31 -9.81 -27.90
N ARG A 108 -4.56 -8.91 -28.86
CA ARG A 108 -4.31 -7.47 -28.71
C ARG A 108 -5.16 -6.84 -27.63
N ALA A 109 -6.45 -7.18 -27.57
CA ALA A 109 -7.35 -6.69 -26.53
C ALA A 109 -6.89 -7.14 -25.14
N SER A 110 -6.50 -8.42 -24.99
CA SER A 110 -5.95 -8.95 -23.73
C SER A 110 -4.67 -8.24 -23.31
N ILE A 111 -3.75 -7.98 -24.25
CA ILE A 111 -2.51 -7.23 -23.97
C ILE A 111 -2.82 -5.78 -23.61
N ALA A 112 -3.73 -5.12 -24.33
CA ALA A 112 -4.12 -3.74 -24.05
C ALA A 112 -4.72 -3.62 -22.63
N LEU A 113 -5.58 -4.56 -22.24
CA LEU A 113 -6.15 -4.62 -20.90
C LEU A 113 -5.07 -4.82 -19.82
N LEU A 114 -4.12 -5.72 -20.05
CA LEU A 114 -2.98 -5.94 -19.14
C LEU A 114 -2.13 -4.68 -19.00
N VAL A 115 -1.78 -4.03 -20.11
CA VAL A 115 -0.94 -2.81 -20.10
C VAL A 115 -1.68 -1.66 -19.40
N ALA A 116 -2.94 -1.43 -19.74
CA ALA A 116 -3.74 -0.36 -19.14
C ALA A 116 -3.91 -0.56 -17.63
N SER A 117 -4.31 -1.76 -17.20
CA SER A 117 -4.46 -2.09 -15.77
C SER A 117 -3.13 -2.03 -15.02
N SER A 118 -2.02 -2.50 -15.60
CA SER A 118 -0.68 -2.43 -14.99
C SER A 118 -0.22 -0.99 -14.79
N LEU A 119 -0.37 -0.14 -15.81
CA LEU A 119 -0.03 1.28 -15.74
C LEU A 119 -0.90 2.00 -14.71
N PHE A 120 -2.20 1.70 -14.70
CA PHE A 120 -3.13 2.24 -13.71
C PHE A 120 -2.69 1.90 -12.27
N GLN A 121 -2.38 0.63 -11.99
CA GLN A 121 -1.95 0.19 -10.66
C GLN A 121 -0.67 0.93 -10.20
N VAL A 122 0.35 0.96 -11.04
CA VAL A 122 1.63 1.62 -10.71
C VAL A 122 1.44 3.13 -10.55
N ALA A 123 0.72 3.79 -11.47
CA ALA A 123 0.51 5.23 -11.42
C ALA A 123 -0.32 5.66 -10.20
N THR A 124 -1.45 4.98 -9.94
CA THR A 124 -2.31 5.30 -8.80
C THR A 124 -1.64 4.97 -7.46
N GLY A 125 -0.86 3.88 -7.38
CA GLY A 125 -0.07 3.54 -6.19
C GLY A 125 1.00 4.58 -5.86
N LEU A 126 1.74 5.04 -6.89
CA LEU A 126 2.74 6.10 -6.73
C LEU A 126 2.10 7.43 -6.31
N ALA A 127 1.02 7.83 -6.97
CA ALA A 127 0.27 9.03 -6.65
C ALA A 127 -0.34 9.00 -5.22
N ASN A 128 -0.81 7.82 -4.77
CA ASN A 128 -1.23 7.61 -3.38
C ASN A 128 -0.07 7.82 -2.39
N SER A 129 1.14 7.39 -2.72
CA SER A 129 2.31 7.57 -1.84
C SER A 129 2.68 9.02 -1.57
N THR A 130 2.30 9.93 -2.48
CA THR A 130 2.48 11.38 -2.37
C THR A 130 1.19 12.13 -2.01
N GLN A 131 0.12 11.40 -1.67
CA GLN A 131 -1.22 11.95 -1.41
C GLN A 131 -1.77 12.84 -2.55
N TRP A 132 -1.36 12.58 -3.79
CA TRP A 132 -1.79 13.34 -4.96
C TRP A 132 -2.94 12.60 -5.66
N TYR A 133 -4.15 13.13 -5.54
CA TYR A 133 -5.36 12.54 -6.12
C TYR A 133 -6.01 13.55 -7.09
N PRO A 134 -5.50 13.70 -8.32
CA PRO A 134 -6.07 14.60 -9.34
C PRO A 134 -7.39 14.08 -9.94
N TRP A 135 -8.12 13.22 -9.23
CA TRP A 135 -9.33 12.55 -9.69
C TRP A 135 -10.39 12.53 -8.58
N ALA A 136 -11.65 12.30 -8.99
CA ALA A 136 -12.80 12.29 -8.08
C ALA A 136 -13.17 10.87 -7.57
N PHE A 137 -12.63 9.81 -8.16
CA PHE A 137 -12.96 8.44 -7.74
C PHE A 137 -12.25 8.00 -6.45
N SER A 138 -12.84 7.04 -5.75
CA SER A 138 -12.22 6.42 -4.56
C SER A 138 -10.98 5.63 -4.95
N PHE A 139 -9.80 6.10 -4.52
CA PHE A 139 -8.54 5.37 -4.74
C PHE A 139 -8.65 3.93 -4.24
N ARG A 140 -9.11 3.70 -2.99
CA ARG A 140 -9.18 2.35 -2.39
C ARG A 140 -10.01 1.41 -3.25
N SER A 141 -11.25 1.79 -3.56
CA SER A 141 -12.21 0.91 -4.24
C SER A 141 -11.77 0.64 -5.69
N THR A 142 -11.35 1.68 -6.41
CA THR A 142 -10.93 1.55 -7.80
C THR A 142 -9.60 0.80 -7.93
N HIS A 143 -8.62 1.10 -7.07
CA HIS A 143 -7.33 0.40 -7.07
C HIS A 143 -7.52 -1.09 -6.75
N TYR A 144 -8.36 -1.43 -5.76
CA TYR A 144 -8.71 -2.82 -5.46
C TYR A 144 -9.38 -3.55 -6.65
N ALA A 145 -10.39 -2.94 -7.26
CA ALA A 145 -11.10 -3.54 -8.39
C ALA A 145 -10.18 -3.76 -9.60
N VAL A 146 -9.37 -2.76 -9.97
CA VAL A 146 -8.44 -2.86 -11.09
C VAL A 146 -7.28 -3.83 -10.78
N ALA A 147 -6.97 -4.11 -9.51
CA ALA A 147 -5.94 -5.07 -9.14
C ALA A 147 -6.34 -6.50 -9.55
N TRP A 148 -7.62 -6.84 -9.40
CA TRP A 148 -8.18 -8.11 -9.91
C TRP A 148 -8.12 -8.20 -11.44
N VAL A 149 -8.41 -7.11 -12.14
CA VAL A 149 -8.28 -7.04 -13.60
C VAL A 149 -6.81 -7.24 -14.02
N ALA A 150 -5.88 -6.59 -13.33
CA ALA A 150 -4.45 -6.69 -13.61
C ALA A 150 -3.92 -8.11 -13.38
N ILE A 151 -4.20 -8.72 -12.22
CA ILE A 151 -3.70 -10.07 -11.91
C ILE A 151 -4.34 -11.13 -12.82
N GLY A 152 -5.64 -11.01 -13.11
CA GLY A 152 -6.34 -11.92 -14.03
C GLY A 152 -5.76 -11.82 -15.45
N SER A 153 -5.56 -10.60 -15.94
CA SER A 153 -4.93 -10.36 -17.26
C SER A 153 -3.49 -10.88 -17.30
N LEU A 154 -2.73 -10.73 -16.21
CA LEU A 154 -1.36 -11.22 -16.10
C LEU A 154 -1.32 -12.76 -16.16
N LEU A 155 -2.21 -13.44 -15.44
CA LEU A 155 -2.31 -14.90 -15.45
C LEU A 155 -2.65 -15.43 -16.84
N VAL A 156 -3.64 -14.83 -17.52
CA VAL A 156 -3.99 -15.17 -18.91
C VAL A 156 -2.79 -14.94 -19.83
N HIS A 157 -2.10 -13.81 -19.71
CA HIS A 157 -0.92 -13.50 -20.51
C HIS A 157 0.21 -14.53 -20.30
N VAL A 158 0.50 -14.87 -19.04
CA VAL A 158 1.51 -15.88 -18.70
C VAL A 158 1.11 -17.24 -19.26
N ALA A 159 -0.15 -17.66 -19.12
CA ALA A 159 -0.63 -18.94 -19.64
C ALA A 159 -0.47 -19.02 -21.17
N VAL A 160 -0.91 -18.00 -21.91
CA VAL A 160 -0.82 -17.94 -23.38
C VAL A 160 0.64 -17.89 -23.85
N LYS A 161 1.52 -17.16 -23.15
CA LYS A 161 2.93 -16.98 -23.55
C LYS A 161 3.90 -17.95 -22.89
N LEU A 162 3.42 -18.92 -22.11
CA LEU A 162 4.26 -19.86 -21.37
C LEU A 162 5.31 -20.58 -22.22
N PRO A 163 5.00 -21.09 -23.44
CA PRO A 163 6.00 -21.74 -24.28
C PRO A 163 7.12 -20.78 -24.69
N THR A 164 6.77 -19.56 -25.11
CA THR A 164 7.73 -18.51 -25.49
C THR A 164 8.58 -18.07 -24.29
N ILE A 165 7.96 -17.91 -23.11
CA ILE A 165 8.65 -17.56 -21.87
C ILE A 165 9.66 -18.65 -21.50
N ARG A 166 9.26 -19.93 -21.51
CA ARG A 166 10.14 -21.07 -21.19
C ARG A 166 11.33 -21.16 -22.15
N ALA A 167 11.09 -21.00 -23.45
CA ALA A 167 12.15 -20.99 -24.45
C ALA A 167 13.14 -19.84 -24.20
N ALA A 168 12.63 -18.61 -23.99
CA ALA A 168 13.44 -17.42 -23.77
C ALA A 168 14.25 -17.45 -22.47
N LEU A 169 13.73 -18.07 -21.40
CA LEU A 169 14.44 -18.23 -20.13
C LEU A 169 15.54 -19.30 -20.20
N ARG A 170 15.36 -20.34 -21.02
CA ARG A 170 16.38 -21.37 -21.26
C ARG A 170 17.49 -20.93 -22.21
N ALA A 171 17.19 -20.02 -23.14
CA ALA A 171 18.19 -19.45 -24.04
C ALA A 171 19.22 -18.62 -23.26
N ASP A 172 20.51 -18.81 -23.55
CA ASP A 172 21.55 -17.92 -23.02
C ASP A 172 21.46 -16.56 -23.73
N PRO A 173 21.23 -15.45 -22.99
CA PRO A 173 21.15 -14.12 -23.58
C PRO A 173 22.45 -13.68 -24.26
N ALA A 174 23.57 -14.38 -24.05
CA ALA A 174 24.83 -14.19 -24.76
C ALA A 174 25.01 -15.11 -26.00
N ALA A 175 24.29 -16.23 -26.10
CA ALA A 175 24.49 -17.22 -27.19
C ALA A 175 23.75 -16.84 -28.49
N SER A 176 22.69 -16.03 -28.43
CA SER A 176 21.98 -15.53 -29.62
C SER A 176 22.74 -14.38 -30.29
N GLY A 177 23.90 -14.71 -30.86
CA GLY A 177 24.67 -14.08 -31.96
C GLY A 177 24.96 -12.57 -31.93
N PRO A 178 26.23 -12.12 -32.04
CA PRO A 178 26.53 -10.77 -32.48
C PRO A 178 26.21 -10.66 -33.98
N GLY A 179 25.12 -9.97 -34.33
CA GLY A 179 25.16 -9.18 -35.58
C GLY A 179 26.32 -8.18 -35.47
N PRO A 180 26.92 -7.73 -36.59
CA PRO A 180 28.19 -7.00 -36.60
C PRO A 180 28.21 -5.96 -35.48
N ARG A 181 29.21 -6.06 -34.59
CA ARG A 181 29.41 -5.14 -33.48
C ARG A 181 29.35 -3.73 -34.06
N ALA A 182 28.24 -3.03 -33.88
CA ALA A 182 28.29 -1.58 -33.83
C ALA A 182 29.18 -1.29 -32.62
N GLU A 183 30.45 -0.99 -32.87
CA GLU A 183 31.43 -0.65 -31.85
C GLU A 183 30.78 0.38 -30.90
N GLY A 184 30.65 0.02 -29.62
CA GLY A 184 30.07 0.89 -28.58
C GLY A 184 28.60 0.64 -28.16
N GLY A 185 27.87 -0.30 -28.75
CA GLY A 185 26.46 -0.56 -28.39
C GLY A 185 26.24 -1.33 -27.07
N LEU A 186 25.21 -0.97 -26.29
CA LEU A 186 24.77 -1.69 -25.08
C LEU A 186 24.39 -3.15 -25.41
N SER A 187 24.80 -4.13 -24.59
CA SER A 187 24.41 -5.54 -24.74
C SER A 187 23.09 -5.86 -24.01
N ARG A 188 22.40 -6.95 -24.40
CA ARG A 188 21.19 -7.43 -23.69
C ARG A 188 21.47 -7.71 -22.21
N ARG A 189 22.63 -8.32 -21.92
CA ARG A 189 23.08 -8.62 -20.55
C ARG A 189 23.32 -7.33 -19.76
N ALA A 190 23.93 -6.33 -20.39
CA ALA A 190 24.12 -5.01 -19.79
C ALA A 190 22.77 -4.34 -19.51
N LEU A 191 21.82 -4.34 -20.47
CA LEU A 191 20.47 -3.79 -20.25
C LEU A 191 19.76 -4.44 -19.06
N ILE A 192 19.75 -5.78 -19.00
CA ILE A 192 19.12 -6.51 -17.89
C ILE A 192 19.77 -6.16 -16.56
N ARG A 193 21.11 -6.17 -16.49
CA ARG A 193 21.86 -5.82 -15.28
C ARG A 193 21.59 -4.38 -14.84
N THR A 194 21.66 -3.42 -15.75
CA THR A 194 21.36 -2.01 -15.46
C THR A 194 19.92 -1.84 -15.02
N THR A 195 18.98 -2.59 -15.60
CA THR A 195 17.58 -2.58 -15.16
C THR A 195 17.48 -3.03 -13.70
N TYR A 196 18.08 -4.18 -13.35
CA TYR A 196 18.03 -4.70 -11.98
C TYR A 196 18.76 -3.81 -10.97
N LEU A 197 19.90 -3.23 -11.36
CA LEU A 197 20.62 -2.28 -10.52
C LEU A 197 19.81 -0.99 -10.32
N ALA A 198 19.20 -0.45 -11.36
CA ALA A 198 18.34 0.72 -11.27
C ALA A 198 17.10 0.43 -10.41
N THR A 199 16.45 -0.72 -10.60
CA THR A 199 15.34 -1.17 -9.75
C THR A 199 15.77 -1.28 -8.29
N GLY A 200 16.90 -1.94 -8.01
CA GLY A 200 17.44 -2.08 -6.66
C GLY A 200 17.76 -0.73 -6.03
N LEU A 201 18.39 0.18 -6.78
CA LEU A 201 18.71 1.53 -6.32
C LEU A 201 17.44 2.32 -5.98
N VAL A 202 16.43 2.29 -6.85
CA VAL A 202 15.14 2.96 -6.59
C VAL A 202 14.49 2.39 -5.34
N VAL A 203 14.42 1.06 -5.19
CA VAL A 203 13.84 0.41 -4.01
C VAL A 203 14.60 0.80 -2.74
N VAL A 204 15.93 0.72 -2.73
CA VAL A 204 16.76 1.11 -1.58
C VAL A 204 16.61 2.59 -1.25
N SER A 205 16.49 3.45 -2.27
CA SER A 205 16.35 4.90 -2.07
C SER A 205 15.07 5.30 -1.33
N VAL A 206 14.02 4.46 -1.41
CA VAL A 206 12.73 4.68 -0.72
C VAL A 206 12.51 3.70 0.44
N ALA A 207 13.34 2.67 0.61
CA ALA A 207 13.11 1.60 1.59
C ALA A 207 13.02 2.09 3.04
N GLY A 208 13.71 3.19 3.38
CA GLY A 208 13.71 3.81 4.70
C GLY A 208 12.35 4.36 5.12
N SER A 209 11.46 4.68 4.17
CA SER A 209 10.09 5.06 4.49
C SER A 209 9.31 3.87 5.07
N ALA A 210 9.50 2.67 4.54
CA ALA A 210 8.85 1.45 5.00
C ALA A 210 9.59 0.76 6.16
N VAL A 211 10.92 0.81 6.15
CA VAL A 211 11.82 0.00 6.97
C VAL A 211 12.72 0.91 7.82
N PRO A 212 12.44 1.08 9.13
CA PRO A 212 13.11 2.09 9.94
C PRO A 212 14.64 2.01 10.02
N TRP A 213 15.23 0.81 9.93
CA TRP A 213 16.70 0.64 9.98
C TRP A 213 17.40 0.99 8.66
N LEU A 214 16.65 1.05 7.55
CA LEU A 214 17.16 1.47 6.24
C LEU A 214 17.10 3.00 6.04
N ARG A 215 16.58 3.76 7.01
CA ARG A 215 16.52 5.23 6.95
C ARG A 215 17.87 5.88 6.66
N ARG A 216 18.98 5.30 7.15
CA ARG A 216 20.34 5.84 6.95
C ARG A 216 20.85 5.79 5.50
N VAL A 217 20.23 5.00 4.64
CA VAL A 217 20.66 4.80 3.24
C VAL A 217 19.62 5.23 2.21
N SER A 218 18.46 5.73 2.67
CA SER A 218 17.38 6.20 1.81
C SER A 218 17.49 7.70 1.58
N VAL A 219 17.40 8.11 0.32
CA VAL A 219 17.62 9.49 -0.14
C VAL A 219 16.30 10.24 -0.30
N PHE A 220 15.21 9.52 -0.63
CA PHE A 220 13.89 10.11 -0.80
C PHE A 220 13.01 9.73 0.39
N GLU A 221 13.05 10.55 1.43
CA GLU A 221 12.03 10.52 2.47
C GLU A 221 10.74 11.11 1.88
N ASN A 222 9.60 10.46 2.15
CA ASN A 222 8.33 11.14 2.05
C ASN A 222 8.37 12.29 3.07
N HIS A 223 8.45 13.53 2.58
CA HIS A 223 8.77 14.80 3.28
C HIS A 223 7.80 15.23 4.41
N PHE A 224 7.14 14.29 5.10
CA PHE A 224 6.13 14.58 6.10
C PHE A 224 6.65 14.62 7.55
N VAL A 225 7.99 14.57 7.77
CA VAL A 225 8.60 14.74 9.10
C VAL A 225 9.97 15.43 8.99
N PRO A 226 10.19 16.58 9.66
CA PRO A 226 11.53 16.99 10.07
C PRO A 226 11.98 16.09 11.24
N SER A 227 13.10 15.38 11.08
CA SER A 227 13.87 14.72 12.15
C SER A 227 13.07 13.91 13.19
N GLY A 228 12.93 12.59 12.96
CA GLY A 228 12.75 11.62 14.05
C GLY A 228 11.32 11.31 14.55
N GLY A 229 10.32 12.11 14.21
CA GLY A 229 8.92 11.91 14.64
C GLY A 229 8.08 10.96 13.78
N ILE A 230 6.83 10.75 14.19
CA ILE A 230 5.81 10.04 13.40
C ILE A 230 5.24 10.99 12.32
N PRO A 231 5.12 10.57 11.05
CA PRO A 231 4.50 11.41 10.02
C PRO A 231 3.03 11.77 10.28
N ILE A 232 2.67 13.00 9.92
CA ILE A 232 1.29 13.50 9.97
C ILE A 232 0.65 13.34 8.59
N ASN A 233 -0.24 12.36 8.45
CA ASN A 233 -0.98 12.12 7.20
C ASN A 233 -2.07 13.19 6.92
N LYS A 234 -2.79 13.60 7.97
CA LYS A 234 -3.86 14.59 7.91
C LYS A 234 -3.77 15.48 9.14
N THR A 235 -3.67 16.79 8.95
CA THR A 235 -3.64 17.77 10.05
C THR A 235 -5.03 17.99 10.66
N ALA A 236 -5.10 18.48 11.89
CA ALA A 236 -6.34 18.85 12.57
C ALA A 236 -7.11 19.94 11.80
N ARG A 237 -6.38 20.90 11.20
CA ARG A 237 -6.96 21.92 10.32
C ARG A 237 -7.64 21.30 9.11
N ARG A 238 -6.97 20.35 8.42
CA ARG A 238 -7.55 19.66 7.26
C ARG A 238 -8.71 18.74 7.64
N ALA A 239 -8.72 18.23 8.86
CA ALA A 239 -9.82 17.44 9.41
C ALA A 239 -10.99 18.29 9.95
N GLY A 240 -10.84 19.62 10.05
CA GLY A 240 -11.90 20.49 10.58
C GLY A 240 -12.14 20.34 12.08
N VAL A 241 -11.17 19.82 12.85
CA VAL A 241 -11.32 19.50 14.27
C VAL A 241 -10.53 20.40 15.20
N THR A 242 -9.81 21.40 14.69
CA THR A 242 -8.93 22.26 15.50
C THR A 242 -9.66 22.79 16.75
N VAL A 243 -10.82 23.42 16.57
CA VAL A 243 -11.61 23.98 17.67
C VAL A 243 -12.19 22.89 18.57
N LEU A 244 -12.83 21.87 17.98
CA LEU A 244 -13.50 20.78 18.71
C LEU A 244 -12.53 19.99 19.60
N SER A 245 -11.31 19.78 19.12
CA SER A 245 -10.29 18.99 19.82
C SER A 245 -9.64 19.73 21.00
N THR A 246 -9.71 21.07 21.00
CA THR A 246 -9.17 21.92 22.07
C THR A 246 -10.24 22.51 22.98
N ASP A 247 -11.50 22.14 22.77
CA ASP A 247 -12.62 22.59 23.58
C ASP A 247 -12.48 22.05 25.02
N PRO A 248 -12.46 22.89 26.07
CA PRO A 248 -12.48 22.44 27.47
C PRO A 248 -13.71 21.57 27.82
N GLY A 249 -14.80 21.74 27.07
CA GLY A 249 -16.01 20.95 27.14
C GLY A 249 -15.91 19.59 26.45
N TRP A 250 -14.81 19.28 25.76
CA TRP A 250 -14.63 17.97 25.12
C TRP A 250 -14.73 16.83 26.13
N ARG A 251 -15.44 15.76 25.75
CA ARG A 251 -15.55 14.52 26.50
C ARG A 251 -15.38 13.33 25.55
N LEU A 252 -14.75 12.27 26.05
CA LEU A 252 -14.77 10.95 25.45
C LEU A 252 -15.97 10.19 26.00
N GLU A 253 -16.90 9.84 25.13
CA GLU A 253 -18.06 9.02 25.47
C GLU A 253 -17.70 7.53 25.31
N VAL A 254 -17.84 6.74 26.37
CA VAL A 254 -17.72 5.28 26.32
C VAL A 254 -19.11 4.69 26.56
N VAL A 255 -19.61 3.86 25.64
CA VAL A 255 -21.01 3.43 25.63
C VAL A 255 -21.16 1.92 25.48
N HIS A 256 -22.07 1.35 26.28
CA HIS A 256 -22.53 -0.03 26.16
C HIS A 256 -24.02 -0.12 26.55
N GLY A 257 -24.89 -0.33 25.56
CA GLY A 257 -26.34 -0.31 25.75
C GLY A 257 -26.81 1.05 26.31
N GLN A 258 -27.45 1.04 27.47
CA GLN A 258 -27.93 2.25 28.15
C GLN A 258 -26.90 2.87 29.10
N ARG A 259 -25.71 2.27 29.25
CA ARG A 259 -24.65 2.77 30.14
C ARG A 259 -23.66 3.61 29.36
N THR A 260 -23.43 4.83 29.84
CA THR A 260 -22.50 5.77 29.25
C THR A 260 -21.58 6.34 30.32
N ALA A 261 -20.27 6.31 30.07
CA ALA A 261 -19.29 7.06 30.83
C ALA A 261 -18.78 8.22 29.97
N SER A 262 -18.89 9.45 30.50
CA SER A 262 -18.41 10.67 29.84
C SER A 262 -17.16 11.15 30.57
N LEU A 263 -16.00 11.08 29.91
CA LEU A 263 -14.70 11.32 30.54
C LEU A 263 -14.03 12.56 29.93
N SER A 264 -13.60 13.51 30.76
CA SER A 264 -12.70 14.57 30.33
C SER A 264 -11.28 14.04 30.09
N ARG A 265 -10.42 14.85 29.48
CA ARG A 265 -9.00 14.48 29.33
C ARG A 265 -8.31 14.34 30.69
N GLU A 266 -8.72 15.11 31.70
CA GLU A 266 -8.20 15.01 33.06
C GLU A 266 -8.62 13.70 33.72
N ASP A 267 -9.88 13.28 33.56
CA ASP A 267 -10.35 11.97 34.03
C ASP A 267 -9.54 10.83 33.41
N LEU A 268 -9.27 10.90 32.10
CA LEU A 268 -8.42 9.92 31.41
C LEU A 268 -6.98 9.90 31.95
N ARG A 269 -6.45 11.04 32.39
CA ARG A 269 -5.11 11.11 33.01
C ARG A 269 -5.08 10.51 34.42
N ALA A 270 -6.21 10.55 35.13
CA ALA A 270 -6.36 9.99 36.47
C ALA A 270 -6.55 8.47 36.47
N LEU A 271 -6.98 7.88 35.36
CA LEU A 271 -7.09 6.43 35.20
C LEU A 271 -5.72 5.73 35.11
N PRO A 272 -5.64 4.42 35.43
CA PRO A 272 -4.42 3.64 35.23
C PRO A 272 -3.95 3.70 33.77
N ARG A 273 -2.70 4.15 33.58
CA ARG A 273 -2.07 4.30 32.27
C ARG A 273 -1.04 3.22 32.02
N GLN A 274 -0.84 2.89 30.75
CA GLN A 274 0.21 2.01 30.27
C GLN A 274 0.95 2.65 29.11
N VAL A 275 2.25 2.36 29.06
CA VAL A 275 3.12 2.63 27.92
C VAL A 275 3.22 1.39 27.00
N ALA A 276 3.06 1.59 25.70
CA ALA A 276 3.25 0.56 24.68
C ALA A 276 4.08 1.11 23.50
N ARG A 277 5.15 0.40 23.15
CA ARG A 277 5.94 0.71 21.95
C ARG A 277 5.32 0.04 20.73
N LEU A 278 4.64 0.82 19.90
CA LEU A 278 3.89 0.30 18.75
C LEU A 278 4.25 1.02 17.43
N PRO A 279 4.29 0.28 16.32
CA PRO A 279 4.46 0.88 15.01
C PRO A 279 3.14 1.44 14.48
N ILE A 280 3.21 2.57 13.77
CA ILE A 280 2.22 2.99 12.79
C ILE A 280 2.79 2.73 11.40
N ALA A 281 2.03 2.06 10.54
CA ALA A 281 2.33 1.92 9.12
C ALA A 281 1.12 2.41 8.31
N CYS A 282 1.36 3.28 7.35
CA CYS A 282 0.32 3.94 6.58
C CYS A 282 0.18 3.33 5.20
N VAL A 283 -1.01 3.42 4.63
CA VAL A 283 -1.32 2.85 3.29
C VAL A 283 -0.54 3.55 2.17
N GLU A 284 0.00 4.74 2.42
CA GLU A 284 0.87 5.51 1.54
C GLU A 284 2.32 5.00 1.51
N GLY A 285 2.67 4.01 2.32
CA GLY A 285 3.96 3.30 2.24
C GLY A 285 5.01 3.70 3.28
N TRP A 286 4.70 4.64 4.17
CA TRP A 286 5.60 5.00 5.28
C TRP A 286 5.25 4.27 6.58
N SER A 287 6.24 4.11 7.46
CA SER A 287 6.03 3.63 8.82
C SER A 287 6.99 4.27 9.84
N ALA A 288 6.51 4.41 11.07
CA ALA A 288 7.27 4.92 12.21
C ALA A 288 6.91 4.14 13.47
N SER A 289 7.84 4.05 14.42
CA SER A 289 7.57 3.52 15.75
C SER A 289 7.42 4.70 16.69
N GLY A 290 6.54 4.57 17.67
CA GLY A 290 6.43 5.49 18.79
C GLY A 290 6.21 4.74 20.09
N GLU A 291 6.51 5.42 21.18
CA GLU A 291 6.15 5.03 22.52
C GLU A 291 4.84 5.75 22.91
N TRP A 292 3.77 4.97 23.02
CA TRP A 292 2.43 5.49 23.25
C TRP A 292 2.07 5.33 24.71
N ASP A 293 1.57 6.38 25.33
CA ASP A 293 1.13 6.39 26.72
C ASP A 293 -0.36 6.72 26.80
N GLY A 294 -1.13 5.91 27.51
CA GLY A 294 -2.57 6.11 27.64
C GLY A 294 -3.30 5.02 28.40
N VAL A 295 -4.63 5.03 28.33
CA VAL A 295 -5.51 4.11 29.05
C VAL A 295 -5.82 2.91 28.16
N ARG A 296 -5.85 1.70 28.71
CA ARG A 296 -6.25 0.51 27.93
C ARG A 296 -7.71 0.63 27.53
N VAL A 297 -8.02 0.31 26.27
CA VAL A 297 -9.41 0.27 25.79
C VAL A 297 -10.25 -0.69 26.64
N ARG A 298 -9.69 -1.85 27.03
CA ARG A 298 -10.38 -2.81 27.90
C ARG A 298 -10.83 -2.21 29.23
N ASP A 299 -10.02 -1.34 29.83
CA ASP A 299 -10.33 -0.76 31.14
C ASP A 299 -11.44 0.29 31.01
N LEU A 300 -11.45 1.07 29.92
CA LEU A 300 -12.54 1.99 29.58
C LEU A 300 -13.87 1.23 29.37
N LEU A 301 -13.83 0.14 28.61
CA LEU A 301 -14.99 -0.71 28.36
C LEU A 301 -15.55 -1.33 29.65
N ALA A 302 -14.69 -1.62 30.63
CA ALA A 302 -15.11 -2.14 31.92
C ALA A 302 -15.94 -1.12 32.73
N LEU A 303 -15.71 0.19 32.57
CA LEU A 303 -16.47 1.25 33.26
C LEU A 303 -17.97 1.19 32.95
N VAL A 304 -18.32 0.77 31.73
CA VAL A 304 -19.72 0.60 31.29
C VAL A 304 -20.19 -0.85 31.35
N GLY A 305 -19.40 -1.74 31.96
CA GLY A 305 -19.73 -3.15 32.13
C GLY A 305 -19.76 -3.94 30.83
N ALA A 306 -18.98 -3.55 29.82
CA ALA A 306 -18.89 -4.29 28.56
C ALA A 306 -18.18 -5.65 28.75
N PRO A 307 -18.72 -6.74 28.17
CA PRO A 307 -18.09 -8.05 28.26
C PRO A 307 -16.74 -8.08 27.52
N ARG A 308 -15.95 -9.11 27.77
CA ARG A 308 -14.81 -9.43 26.91
C ARG A 308 -15.32 -9.94 25.57
N GLY A 309 -14.51 -9.79 24.53
CA GLY A 309 -14.85 -10.22 23.19
C GLY A 309 -15.82 -9.30 22.46
N SER A 310 -16.06 -8.08 22.96
CA SER A 310 -16.92 -7.10 22.31
C SER A 310 -16.30 -6.57 21.02
N VAL A 311 -17.11 -6.44 19.98
CA VAL A 311 -16.80 -5.59 18.82
C VAL A 311 -17.08 -4.14 19.22
N VAL A 312 -16.18 -3.22 18.88
CA VAL A 312 -16.24 -1.84 19.34
C VAL A 312 -16.04 -0.88 18.18
N THR A 313 -16.99 0.02 17.97
CA THR A 313 -16.86 1.15 17.06
C THR A 313 -16.20 2.33 17.77
N VAL A 314 -15.17 2.91 17.14
CA VAL A 314 -14.42 4.07 17.63
C VAL A 314 -14.61 5.24 16.66
N THR A 315 -15.15 6.34 17.17
CA THR A 315 -15.58 7.50 16.38
C THR A 315 -14.70 8.72 16.68
N SER A 316 -14.33 9.43 15.63
CA SER A 316 -13.59 10.69 15.63
C SER A 316 -14.52 11.90 15.71
N LEU A 317 -13.99 13.03 16.18
CA LEU A 317 -14.59 14.36 16.07
C LEU A 317 -14.67 14.86 14.62
N GLN A 318 -13.99 14.20 13.67
CA GLN A 318 -14.03 14.61 12.27
C GLN A 318 -15.48 14.59 11.74
N PRO A 319 -15.98 15.69 11.13
CA PRO A 319 -17.37 15.77 10.67
C PRO A 319 -17.67 14.85 9.49
N ASP A 320 -16.66 14.55 8.66
CA ASP A 320 -16.82 13.82 7.40
C ASP A 320 -15.70 12.81 7.13
N GLY A 321 -15.82 12.07 6.03
CA GLY A 321 -14.76 11.20 5.50
C GLY A 321 -14.82 9.73 5.95
N PRO A 322 -14.13 8.85 5.20
CA PRO A 322 -14.26 7.40 5.33
C PRO A 322 -13.59 6.81 6.58
N PHE A 323 -12.72 7.56 7.25
CA PHE A 323 -12.00 7.12 8.46
C PHE A 323 -12.39 7.92 9.71
N ARG A 324 -13.58 8.53 9.71
CA ARG A 324 -14.13 9.11 10.94
C ARG A 324 -14.46 8.02 11.96
N THR A 325 -14.72 6.79 11.51
CA THR A 325 -14.99 5.64 12.35
C THR A 325 -14.01 4.52 12.02
N SER A 326 -13.69 3.70 13.02
CA SER A 326 -13.02 2.41 12.81
C SER A 326 -13.55 1.39 13.81
N THR A 327 -13.45 0.11 13.47
CA THR A 327 -13.92 -0.99 14.33
C THR A 327 -12.74 -1.71 14.93
N LEU A 328 -12.80 -1.98 16.23
CA LEU A 328 -11.95 -2.92 16.95
C LEU A 328 -12.66 -4.26 17.01
N LEU A 329 -12.02 -5.30 16.49
CA LEU A 329 -12.46 -6.68 16.63
C LEU A 329 -12.25 -7.17 18.06
N PRO A 330 -12.89 -8.29 18.47
CA PRO A 330 -12.81 -8.84 19.83
C PRO A 330 -11.36 -8.98 20.35
N ALA A 331 -10.47 -9.52 19.50
CA ALA A 331 -9.07 -9.69 19.86
C ALA A 331 -8.30 -8.38 20.06
N GLU A 332 -8.80 -7.26 19.52
CA GLU A 332 -8.16 -5.94 19.61
C GLU A 332 -8.71 -5.12 20.75
N SER A 333 -10.03 -5.17 21.00
CA SER A 333 -10.66 -4.50 22.14
C SER A 333 -10.20 -5.10 23.48
N ASP A 334 -9.86 -6.40 23.49
CA ASP A 334 -9.27 -7.10 24.63
C ASP A 334 -7.74 -7.04 24.71
N ASP A 335 -7.04 -6.57 23.67
CA ASP A 335 -5.57 -6.62 23.63
C ASP A 335 -4.97 -5.67 24.69
N PRO A 336 -4.05 -6.14 25.55
CA PRO A 336 -3.44 -5.29 26.58
C PRO A 336 -2.57 -4.15 26.03
N LEU A 337 -2.22 -4.17 24.74
CA LEU A 337 -1.48 -3.11 24.05
C LEU A 337 -2.39 -2.13 23.29
N THR A 338 -3.71 -2.35 23.26
CA THR A 338 -4.65 -1.42 22.64
C THR A 338 -4.97 -0.28 23.60
N LEU A 339 -4.58 0.94 23.23
CA LEU A 339 -4.67 2.13 24.08
C LEU A 339 -5.53 3.22 23.44
N VAL A 340 -6.22 3.96 24.30
CA VAL A 340 -6.55 5.37 24.07
C VAL A 340 -5.35 6.18 24.55
N ALA A 341 -4.49 6.53 23.61
CA ALA A 341 -3.25 7.26 23.86
C ALA A 341 -3.52 8.75 24.13
N LEU A 342 -2.81 9.28 25.12
CA LEU A 342 -2.79 10.68 25.55
C LEU A 342 -1.45 11.34 25.25
N GLY A 343 -0.36 10.56 25.20
CA GLY A 343 1.00 11.00 24.91
C GLY A 343 1.72 10.15 23.86
N LEU A 344 2.78 10.72 23.30
CA LEU A 344 3.68 10.11 22.31
C LEU A 344 5.12 10.51 22.62
N ASP A 345 6.01 9.52 22.73
CA ASP A 345 7.45 9.68 22.93
C ASP A 345 7.82 10.56 24.14
N GLY A 346 7.03 10.48 25.21
CA GLY A 346 7.23 11.21 26.46
C GLY A 346 6.51 12.56 26.55
N ASP A 347 6.01 13.07 25.42
CA ASP A 347 5.28 14.34 25.35
C ASP A 347 3.76 14.12 25.27
N ASP A 348 2.99 15.16 25.62
CA ASP A 348 1.56 15.21 25.29
C ASP A 348 1.36 15.12 23.77
N LEU A 349 0.28 14.45 23.33
CA LEU A 349 -0.06 14.42 21.90
C LEU A 349 -0.21 15.84 21.37
N SER A 350 0.44 16.12 20.23
CA SER A 350 0.13 17.32 19.46
C SER A 350 -1.29 17.22 18.88
N ILE A 351 -1.87 18.37 18.53
CA ILE A 351 -3.17 18.41 17.87
C ILE A 351 -3.19 17.60 16.58
N ASP A 352 -2.10 17.62 15.81
CA ASP A 352 -2.00 16.86 14.57
C ASP A 352 -1.76 15.36 14.79
N HIS A 353 -1.23 14.97 15.95
CA HIS A 353 -1.12 13.58 16.36
C HIS A 353 -2.38 13.02 17.02
N GLY A 354 -3.39 13.86 17.26
CA GLY A 354 -4.71 13.44 17.72
C GLY A 354 -5.04 13.84 19.15
N PHE A 355 -4.43 14.88 19.71
CA PHE A 355 -4.98 15.53 20.91
C PHE A 355 -6.49 15.77 20.73
N PRO A 356 -7.37 15.51 21.72
CA PRO A 356 -7.09 15.22 23.12
C PRO A 356 -7.00 13.73 23.43
N CYS A 357 -7.14 12.83 22.46
CA CYS A 357 -6.71 11.44 22.56
C CYS A 357 -6.89 10.73 21.21
N ARG A 358 -6.15 9.63 21.02
CA ARG A 358 -6.26 8.80 19.82
C ARG A 358 -6.28 7.32 20.17
N LEU A 359 -6.80 6.51 19.25
CA LEU A 359 -6.64 5.07 19.27
C LEU A 359 -5.25 4.67 18.76
N ILE A 360 -4.64 3.69 19.42
CA ILE A 360 -3.51 2.90 18.91
C ILE A 360 -3.70 1.42 19.28
N ALA A 361 -3.63 0.54 18.29
CA ALA A 361 -3.72 -0.90 18.47
C ALA A 361 -2.72 -1.68 17.59
N PRO A 362 -2.17 -2.80 18.05
CA PRO A 362 -1.11 -3.54 17.37
C PRO A 362 -1.57 -4.17 16.03
N GLY A 363 -0.69 -4.19 15.03
CA GLY A 363 -0.93 -4.90 13.77
C GLY A 363 -2.11 -4.37 12.94
N ARG A 364 -2.51 -3.10 13.13
CA ARG A 364 -3.58 -2.43 12.37
C ARG A 364 -3.04 -1.45 11.34
N PRO A 365 -3.76 -1.26 10.20
CA PRO A 365 -3.51 -0.16 9.29
C PRO A 365 -3.57 1.20 9.98
N GLY A 366 -2.64 2.08 9.62
CA GLY A 366 -2.55 3.44 10.19
C GLY A 366 -3.82 4.26 10.00
N VAL A 367 -4.56 4.03 8.91
CA VAL A 367 -5.86 4.66 8.64
C VAL A 367 -6.95 4.27 9.63
N LEU A 368 -6.79 3.14 10.35
CA LEU A 368 -7.74 2.66 11.37
C LEU A 368 -7.30 3.01 12.80
N GLN A 369 -6.21 3.76 12.96
CA GLN A 369 -5.74 4.27 14.24
C GLN A 369 -6.39 5.64 14.47
N THR A 370 -7.70 5.66 14.74
CA THR A 370 -8.54 6.86 14.79
C THR A 370 -7.94 7.97 15.66
N LYS A 371 -7.89 9.20 15.13
CA LYS A 371 -7.44 10.39 15.87
C LYS A 371 -8.63 11.23 16.33
N TRP A 372 -8.41 12.09 17.33
CA TRP A 372 -9.41 13.02 17.85
C TRP A 372 -10.67 12.28 18.29
N LEU A 373 -10.55 11.36 19.24
CA LEU A 373 -11.69 10.50 19.60
C LEU A 373 -12.84 11.34 20.19
N ALA A 374 -14.05 10.93 19.85
CA ALA A 374 -15.29 11.46 20.39
C ALA A 374 -16.06 10.38 21.17
N ARG A 375 -16.09 9.15 20.63
CA ARG A 375 -16.91 8.06 21.18
C ARG A 375 -16.28 6.70 20.96
N ILE A 376 -16.44 5.81 21.94
CA ILE A 376 -16.13 4.38 21.90
C ILE A 376 -17.41 3.65 22.27
N GLU A 377 -17.93 2.81 21.38
CA GLU A 377 -19.23 2.18 21.55
C GLU A 377 -19.17 0.69 21.24
N VAL A 378 -19.71 -0.12 22.15
CA VAL A 378 -19.87 -1.56 21.96
C VAL A 378 -21.01 -1.81 20.98
N GLU A 379 -20.74 -2.58 19.94
CA GLU A 379 -21.77 -2.99 18.98
C GLU A 379 -22.74 -3.96 19.63
N SER A 380 -24.03 -3.81 19.31
CA SER A 380 -25.14 -4.59 19.90
C SER A 380 -25.33 -5.94 19.23
#